data_AF-A0A1Q5JDT0-F1
#
_entry.id   AF-A0A1Q5JDT0-F1
#
_cell.length_a   1.000
_cell.length_b   1.000
_cell.length_c   1.000
_cell.angle_alpha   90.00
_cell.angle_beta   90.00
_cell.angle_gamma   90.00
#
_symmetry.space_group_name_H-M   'P 1'
#
loop_
_entity.id
_entity.type
_entity.pdbx_description
1 polymer ?
#
loop_
_entity_poly.entity_id
_entity_poly.type
_entity_poly.pdbx_seq_one_letter_code
_entity_poly.pdbx_strand_id
1 'polypeptide(L)' 'IKATIPERVDQLAGRRRRRERPCAFDRAVYRRRNVVERCFHRLKQWRGIATRYDKQPGRYLAAITLASTLIWLTA' A
#
# COMPACT_ATOMS: atom_id res chain seq x y z
N ILE A 1 20.04 6.87 2.68
CA ILE A 1 18.78 6.46 2.01
C ILE A 1 17.67 6.62 3.03
N LYS A 2 16.54 7.29 2.70
CA LYS A 2 15.38 7.42 3.60
C LYS A 2 14.51 6.16 3.48
N ALA A 3 14.10 5.57 4.60
CA ALA A 3 13.20 4.44 4.59
C ALA A 3 11.75 4.92 4.62
N THR A 4 10.92 4.35 3.74
CA THR A 4 9.47 4.57 3.76
C THR A 4 8.80 3.79 4.88
N ILE A 5 9.36 2.63 5.28
CA ILE A 5 8.81 1.77 6.34
C ILE A 5 9.59 2.03 7.64
N PRO A 6 8.92 2.12 8.80
CA PRO A 6 9.62 2.28 10.07
C PRO A 6 10.45 1.03 10.40
N GLU A 7 11.63 1.23 11.00
CA GLU A 7 12.40 0.12 11.56
C GLU A 7 11.64 -0.51 12.73
N ARG A 8 11.75 -1.84 12.85
CA ARG A 8 11.14 -2.59 13.94
C ARG A 8 11.93 -2.33 15.25
N VAL A 9 11.26 -2.37 16.40
CA VAL A 9 11.83 -2.00 17.70
C VAL A 9 13.04 -2.87 18.10
N ASP A 10 12.98 -4.16 17.81
CA ASP A 10 14.08 -5.13 17.96
C ASP A 10 15.29 -4.78 17.08
N GLN A 11 15.06 -4.37 15.84
CA GLN A 11 16.11 -3.93 14.91
C GLN A 11 16.78 -2.64 15.39
N LEU A 12 16.01 -1.68 15.88
CA LEU A 12 16.52 -0.45 16.51
C LEU A 12 17.40 -0.77 17.72
N ALA A 13 16.99 -1.70 18.58
CA ALA A 13 17.78 -2.14 19.73
C ALA A 13 19.11 -2.79 19.30
N GLY A 14 19.08 -3.65 18.28
CA GLY A 14 20.28 -4.25 17.69
C GLY A 14 21.24 -3.22 17.08
N ARG A 15 20.72 -2.23 16.34
CA ARG A 15 21.52 -1.12 15.78
C ARG A 15 22.16 -0.26 16.87
N ARG A 16 21.41 0.05 17.94
CA ARG A 16 21.94 0.79 19.10
C ARG A 16 23.11 0.05 19.75
N ARG A 17 23.01 -1.27 19.92
CA ARG A 17 24.12 -2.10 20.43
C ARG A 17 25.35 -2.04 19.54
N ARG A 18 25.17 -2.03 18.21
CA ARG A 18 26.26 -1.91 17.22
C ARG A 18 26.71 -0.47 16.94
N ARG A 19 26.14 0.54 17.62
CA ARG A 19 26.37 1.97 17.38
C ARG A 19 26.11 2.41 15.93
N GLU A 20 25.21 1.71 15.24
CA GLU A 20 24.79 2.01 13.87
C GLU A 20 23.71 3.10 13.88
N ARG A 21 23.78 4.01 12.91
CA ARG A 21 22.76 5.04 12.75
C ARG A 21 21.44 4.41 12.28
N PRO A 22 20.29 4.72 12.90
CA PRO A 22 18.99 4.28 12.40
C PRO A 22 18.69 4.87 11.02
N CYS A 23 17.89 4.17 10.23
CA CYS A 23 17.43 4.73 8.97
C CYS A 23 16.54 5.96 9.21
N ALA A 24 16.67 6.98 8.37
CA ALA A 24 15.83 8.17 8.44
C ALA A 24 14.40 7.80 8.00
N PHE A 25 13.44 7.91 8.92
CA PHE A 25 12.02 7.63 8.69
C PHE A 25 11.20 8.91 8.73
N ASP A 26 10.39 9.14 7.70
CA ASP A 26 9.45 10.26 7.62
C ASP A 26 8.02 9.77 7.87
N ARG A 27 7.50 10.08 9.06
CA ARG A 27 6.16 9.67 9.49
C ARG A 27 5.05 10.33 8.66
N ALA A 28 5.25 11.55 8.17
CA ALA A 28 4.26 12.26 7.38
C ALA A 28 4.10 11.60 6.00
N VAL A 29 5.23 11.23 5.38
CA VAL A 29 5.23 10.47 4.12
C VAL A 29 4.61 9.09 4.33
N TYR A 30 4.97 8.37 5.39
CA TYR A 30 4.38 7.07 5.70
C TYR A 30 2.86 7.13 5.87
N ARG A 31 2.33 8.18 6.52
CA ARG A 31 0.88 8.35 6.74
C ARG A 31 0.10 8.47 5.42
N ARG A 32 0.69 9.02 4.36
CA ARG A 32 0.02 9.14 3.04
C ARG A 32 -0.28 7.77 2.41
N ARG A 33 0.47 6.71 2.79
CA ARG A 33 0.25 5.34 2.32
C ARG A 33 -1.16 4.82 2.64
N ASN A 34 -1.74 5.23 3.77
CA ASN A 34 -3.08 4.83 4.19
C ASN A 34 -4.17 5.22 3.17
N VAL A 35 -3.99 6.31 2.42
CA VAL A 35 -4.93 6.70 1.36
C VAL A 35 -4.94 5.65 0.25
N VAL A 36 -3.75 5.24 -0.19
CA VAL A 36 -3.57 4.23 -1.23
C VAL A 36 -4.06 2.86 -0.74
N GLU A 37 -3.70 2.46 0.48
CA GLU A 37 -4.15 1.19 1.08
C GLU A 37 -5.67 1.10 1.19
N ARG A 38 -6.34 2.17 1.63
CA ARG A 38 -7.81 2.20 1.67
C ARG A 38 -8.44 2.12 0.29
N CYS A 39 -7.85 2.76 -0.72
CA CYS A 39 -8.31 2.64 -2.10
C CYS A 39 -8.22 1.18 -2.59
N PHE A 40 -7.07 0.53 -2.41
CA PHE A 40 -6.91 -0.88 -2.78
C PHE A 40 -7.80 -1.82 -1.95
N HIS A 41 -8.06 -1.49 -0.68
CA HIS A 41 -8.99 -2.25 0.14
C HIS A 41 -10.41 -2.18 -0.41
N ARG A 42 -10.88 -1.00 -0.85
CA ARG A 42 -12.19 -0.84 -1.52
C ARG A 42 -12.24 -1.62 -2.83
N LEU A 43 -11.19 -1.56 -3.65
CA LEU A 43 -11.11 -2.35 -4.89
C LEU A 43 -11.18 -3.87 -4.63
N LYS A 44 -10.55 -4.34 -3.54
CA LYS A 44 -10.57 -5.77 -3.17
C LYS A 44 -11.90 -6.25 -2.58
N GLN A 45 -12.85 -5.37 -2.27
CA GLN A 45 -14.22 -5.81 -1.93
C GLN A 45 -14.90 -6.51 -3.11
N TRP A 46 -14.45 -6.22 -4.32
CA TRP A 46 -14.97 -6.78 -5.55
C TRP A 46 -14.27 -8.12 -5.79
N ARG A 47 -14.97 -9.23 -5.49
CA ARG A 47 -14.39 -10.58 -5.50
C ARG A 47 -13.65 -10.91 -6.80
N GLY A 48 -14.22 -10.55 -7.96
CA GLY A 48 -13.59 -10.78 -9.28
C GLY A 48 -12.25 -10.07 -9.46
N ILE A 49 -12.11 -8.86 -8.91
CA ILE A 49 -10.85 -8.08 -8.94
C ILE A 49 -9.84 -8.67 -7.95
N ALA A 50 -10.30 -9.03 -6.75
CA ALA A 50 -9.46 -9.55 -5.67
C ALA A 50 -8.81 -10.90 -6.04
N THR A 51 -9.55 -11.80 -6.68
CA THR A 51 -9.08 -13.11 -7.09
C THR A 51 -8.48 -13.13 -8.49
N ARG A 52 -8.61 -12.03 -9.25
CA ARG A 52 -8.13 -11.90 -10.63
C ARG A 52 -8.66 -13.03 -11.54
N TYR A 53 -9.98 -13.23 -11.55
CA TYR A 53 -10.60 -14.29 -12.37
C TYR A 53 -10.55 -14.01 -13.88
N ASP A 54 -10.42 -12.75 -14.29
CA ASP A 54 -10.27 -12.39 -15.69
C ASP A 54 -8.97 -12.91 -16.29
N LYS A 55 -9.07 -13.87 -17.20
CA LYS A 55 -7.93 -14.41 -17.96
C LYS A 55 -7.34 -13.40 -18.94
N GLN A 56 -8.18 -12.50 -19.49
CA GLN A 56 -7.76 -11.53 -20.49
C GLN A 56 -7.39 -10.21 -19.81
N PRO A 57 -6.18 -9.66 -20.04
CA PRO A 57 -5.72 -8.45 -19.35
C PRO A 57 -6.59 -7.22 -19.66
N GLY A 58 -7.16 -7.13 -20.87
CA GLY A 58 -8.06 -6.03 -21.23
C GLY A 58 -9.36 -6.02 -20.43
N ARG A 59 -9.96 -7.19 -20.17
CA ARG A 59 -11.17 -7.33 -19.34
C ARG A 59 -10.88 -6.98 -17.89
N TYR A 60 -9.74 -7.46 -17.37
CA TYR A 60 -9.30 -7.13 -16.02
C TYR A 60 -9.06 -5.62 -15.85
N LEU A 61 -8.42 -4.98 -16.82
CA LEU A 61 -8.20 -3.53 -16.81
C LEU A 61 -9.53 -2.78 -16.84
N ALA A 62 -10.45 -3.13 -17.73
CA ALA A 62 -11.77 -2.50 -17.81
C ALA A 62 -12.54 -2.62 -16.49
N ALA A 63 -12.49 -3.79 -15.83
CA ALA A 63 -13.11 -4.00 -14.52
C ALA A 63 -12.48 -3.12 -13.43
N ILE A 64 -11.15 -2.98 -13.41
CA ILE A 64 -10.46 -2.08 -12.47
C ILE A 64 -10.84 -0.62 -12.75
N THR A 65 -10.86 -0.20 -14.01
CA THR A 65 -11.21 1.17 -14.38
C THR A 65 -12.64 1.49 -13.95
N LEU A 66 -13.59 0.59 -14.21
CA LEU A 66 -14.99 0.74 -13.78
C LEU A 66 -15.13 0.78 -12.26
N ALA A 67 -14.47 -0.13 -11.54
CA ALA A 67 -14.52 -0.12 -10.07
C ALA A 67 -13.89 1.17 -9.51
N SER A 68 -12.81 1.66 -10.13
CA SER A 68 -12.12 2.88 -9.73
C SER A 68 -12.99 4.13 -9.97
N THR A 69 -13.70 4.21 -11.11
CA THR A 69 -14.63 5.33 -11.38
C THR A 69 -15.81 5.31 -10.40
N LEU A 70 -16.36 4.14 -10.07
CA LEU A 70 -17.43 4.03 -9.07
C LEU A 70 -16.96 4.41 -7.66
N ILE A 71 -15.76 3.99 -7.27
CA ILE A 71 -15.14 4.41 -5.99
C ILE A 71 -14.94 5.92 -5.96
N TRP A 72 -14.57 6.53 -7.09
CA TRP A 72 -14.40 7.98 -7.21
C TRP A 72 -15.71 8.74 -7.10
N LEU A 73 -16.77 8.29 -7.77
CA LEU A 73 -18.09 8.93 -7.72
C LEU A 73 -18.79 8.81 -6.36
N THR A 74 -18.38 7.83 -5.55
CA THR A 74 -18.95 7.55 -4.23
C THR A 74 -18.03 7.93 -3.07
N ALA A 75 -16.88 8.54 -3.35
CA ALA A 75 -15.94 9.06 -2.36
C ALA A 75 -16.29 10.49 -2.00
#